data_AF-A0A6C0VGT7-F1
#
_entry.id   AF-A0A6C0VGT7-F1
#
_cell.length_a   1.000
_cell.length_b   1.000
_cell.length_c   1.000
_cell.angle_alpha   90.00
_cell.angle_beta   90.00
_cell.angle_gamma   90.00
#
_symmetry.space_group_name_H-M   'P 1'
#
loop_
_entity.id
_entity.type
_entity.pdbx_description
1 polymer ?
#
loop_
_entity_poly.entity_id
_entity_poly.type
_entity_poly.pdbx_seq_one_letter_code
_entity_poly.pdbx_strand_id
1 'polypeptide(L)'
;MLCEEDFKPVTLADREFFERHSELYPQTHSSNTFTNMVCWNHFTQYRYAYVNGNIIISGTTGGITRFHPPIGPRDPELMRELIQLAMKVSDNTPLIFIDPDTALWIRELEPDLELVPDRDNFEYVYRASDLAELPGKKYQKIRSHLNRFRRNCMSTVEPITPENLEEVMELLKKWRDWKGCDKNPVLSHEVEAAFYAVEHFMELRLRGFLLRVDSEVGAISIFERLNADTALIHFEKGLPDCEGIYKAINAETAASLAGEVEYINRESDLGVGGLREAKLRYHPHHMVEVYSLKRPSPVSGGRCPSRVSFREHEVLPEFRFGSTRSFSLRSRGLIDGAPKMTIHLDAGKRFFQKREEETEKKKKLDN
;
A
#
# COMPACT_ATOMS: atom_id res chain seq x y z
N MET A 1 -26.87 -19.81 8.78
CA MET A 1 -26.94 -18.40 9.22
C MET A 1 -25.62 -18.04 9.87
N LEU A 2 -24.71 -17.55 9.04
CA LEU A 2 -23.43 -16.95 9.42
C LEU A 2 -23.61 -15.79 10.41
N CYS A 3 -22.77 -15.70 11.43
CA CYS A 3 -22.72 -14.59 12.39
C CYS A 3 -21.28 -14.13 12.68
N GLU A 4 -21.11 -13.06 13.47
CA GLU A 4 -19.78 -12.47 13.75
C GLU A 4 -18.90 -13.40 14.58
N GLU A 5 -19.53 -14.24 15.41
CA GLU A 5 -18.89 -15.21 16.29
C GLU A 5 -18.23 -16.37 15.52
N ASP A 6 -18.64 -16.65 14.28
CA ASP A 6 -18.03 -17.67 13.42
C ASP A 6 -16.62 -17.29 12.95
N PHE A 7 -16.29 -15.99 12.97
CA PHE A 7 -15.02 -15.47 12.48
C PHE A 7 -13.95 -15.51 13.57
N LYS A 8 -12.85 -16.23 13.36
CA LYS A 8 -11.68 -16.24 14.25
C LYS A 8 -10.52 -15.42 13.68
N PRO A 9 -9.61 -14.84 14.50
CA PRO A 9 -8.46 -14.09 14.00
C PRO A 9 -7.60 -14.89 13.03
N VAL A 10 -7.06 -14.23 12.00
CA VAL A 10 -6.00 -14.79 11.14
C VAL A 10 -4.68 -14.74 11.89
N THR A 11 -3.97 -15.87 11.99
CA THR A 11 -2.68 -15.98 12.69
C THR A 11 -1.63 -16.68 11.84
N LEU A 12 -0.34 -16.56 12.18
CA LEU A 12 0.75 -17.29 11.50
C LEU A 12 0.51 -18.81 11.43
N ALA A 13 -0.15 -19.39 12.42
CA ALA A 13 -0.50 -20.81 12.45
C ALA A 13 -1.51 -21.23 11.36
N ASP A 14 -2.27 -20.29 10.79
CA ASP A 14 -3.25 -20.57 9.73
C ASP A 14 -2.60 -20.64 8.31
N ARG A 15 -1.30 -20.35 8.16
CA ARG A 15 -0.61 -20.26 6.84
C ARG A 15 -0.89 -21.46 5.94
N GLU A 16 -0.64 -22.68 6.43
CA GLU A 16 -0.79 -23.91 5.64
C GLU A 16 -2.25 -24.26 5.31
N PHE A 17 -3.22 -23.66 6.03
CA PHE A 17 -4.62 -23.76 5.68
C PHE A 17 -4.96 -22.82 4.51
N PHE A 18 -4.54 -21.56 4.57
CA PHE A 18 -4.73 -20.59 3.48
C PHE A 18 -3.97 -20.95 2.21
N GLU A 19 -2.73 -21.46 2.31
CA GLU A 19 -1.94 -21.92 1.15
C GLU A 19 -2.69 -23.03 0.39
N ARG A 20 -3.07 -24.12 1.06
CA ARG A 20 -3.79 -25.25 0.44
C ARG A 20 -5.15 -24.84 -0.14
N HIS A 21 -5.83 -23.88 0.48
CA HIS A 21 -7.07 -23.34 -0.06
C HIS A 21 -6.82 -22.52 -1.34
N SER A 22 -5.75 -21.74 -1.35
CA SER A 22 -5.34 -20.92 -2.50
C SER A 22 -4.79 -21.75 -3.67
N GLU A 23 -4.31 -22.98 -3.43
CA GLU A 23 -3.97 -23.93 -4.50
C GLU A 23 -5.22 -24.40 -5.27
N LEU A 24 -6.38 -24.51 -4.60
CA LEU A 24 -7.66 -24.87 -5.21
C LEU A 24 -8.42 -23.67 -5.76
N TYR A 25 -8.29 -22.51 -5.11
CA TYR A 25 -8.93 -21.25 -5.46
C TYR A 25 -7.87 -20.13 -5.54
N PRO A 26 -7.08 -20.04 -6.64
CA PRO A 26 -5.97 -19.10 -6.76
C PRO A 26 -6.41 -17.64 -6.64
N GLN A 27 -5.70 -16.88 -5.82
CA GLN A 27 -5.96 -15.46 -5.64
C GLN A 27 -5.30 -14.61 -6.73
N THR A 28 -5.93 -13.47 -7.04
CA THR A 28 -5.46 -12.50 -8.03
C THR A 28 -5.20 -11.12 -7.43
N HIS A 29 -5.83 -10.79 -6.29
CA HIS A 29 -5.72 -9.52 -5.59
C HIS A 29 -4.92 -9.67 -4.28
N SER A 30 -3.98 -8.77 -3.98
CA SER A 30 -3.08 -8.87 -2.82
C SER A 30 -3.83 -8.93 -1.49
N SER A 31 -4.93 -8.19 -1.39
CA SER A 31 -5.74 -8.13 -0.17
C SER A 31 -6.37 -9.46 0.27
N ASN A 32 -6.41 -10.48 -0.60
CA ASN A 32 -6.86 -11.83 -0.26
C ASN A 32 -5.70 -12.77 0.13
N THR A 33 -4.43 -12.35 0.04
CA THR A 33 -3.30 -13.22 0.39
C THR A 33 -3.11 -13.31 1.90
N PHE A 34 -2.69 -14.49 2.35
CA PHE A 34 -2.38 -14.76 3.75
C PHE A 34 -1.33 -13.78 4.29
N THR A 35 -0.25 -13.59 3.53
CA THR A 35 0.86 -12.71 3.87
C THR A 35 0.39 -11.27 4.08
N ASN A 36 -0.46 -10.74 3.20
CA ASN A 36 -1.04 -9.41 3.39
C ASN A 36 -1.88 -9.35 4.69
N MET A 37 -2.75 -10.32 4.94
CA MET A 37 -3.59 -10.33 6.15
C MET A 37 -2.76 -10.30 7.44
N VAL A 38 -1.73 -11.13 7.57
CA VAL A 38 -0.92 -11.16 8.79
C VAL A 38 -0.02 -9.93 8.96
N CYS A 39 0.53 -9.37 7.88
CA CYS A 39 1.34 -8.14 7.97
C CYS A 39 0.50 -6.93 8.42
N TRP A 40 -0.74 -6.82 7.91
CA TRP A 40 -1.65 -5.70 8.19
C TRP A 40 -2.58 -5.92 9.40
N ASN A 41 -2.46 -7.05 10.10
CA ASN A 41 -3.31 -7.39 11.26
C ASN A 41 -3.30 -6.34 12.39
N HIS A 42 -2.16 -5.66 12.58
CA HIS A 42 -2.01 -4.60 13.58
C HIS A 42 -2.96 -3.41 13.34
N PHE A 43 -3.41 -3.20 12.09
CA PHE A 43 -4.27 -2.08 11.67
C PHE A 43 -5.70 -2.52 11.28
N THR A 44 -5.84 -3.64 10.59
CA THR A 44 -7.12 -4.11 10.01
C THR A 44 -7.73 -5.32 10.74
N GLN A 45 -7.04 -5.91 11.73
CA GLN A 45 -7.58 -6.97 12.60
C GLN A 45 -8.31 -8.09 11.81
N TYR A 46 -7.63 -8.72 10.87
CA TYR A 46 -8.27 -9.70 9.98
C TYR A 46 -8.75 -10.94 10.74
N ARG A 47 -9.95 -11.38 10.38
CA ARG A 47 -10.58 -12.60 10.86
C ARG A 47 -11.10 -13.41 9.68
N TYR A 48 -11.34 -14.69 9.89
CA TYR A 48 -11.94 -15.54 8.87
C TYR A 48 -12.90 -16.58 9.48
N ALA A 49 -13.91 -16.95 8.69
CA ALA A 49 -14.75 -18.11 8.89
C ALA A 49 -14.51 -19.13 7.76
N TYR A 50 -14.74 -20.42 8.03
CA TYR A 50 -14.69 -21.48 7.02
C TYR A 50 -16.01 -22.26 7.02
N VAL A 51 -16.79 -22.10 5.94
CA VAL A 51 -18.17 -22.59 5.83
C VAL A 51 -18.39 -23.18 4.44
N ASN A 52 -18.96 -24.38 4.34
CA ASN A 52 -19.29 -25.05 3.06
C ASN A 52 -18.12 -25.12 2.05
N GLY A 53 -16.88 -25.22 2.52
CA GLY A 53 -15.70 -25.23 1.65
C GLY A 53 -15.26 -23.84 1.16
N ASN A 54 -15.82 -22.76 1.69
CA ASN A 54 -15.43 -21.38 1.42
C ASN A 54 -14.67 -20.78 2.62
N ILE A 55 -13.62 -20.00 2.35
CA ILE A 55 -13.06 -19.04 3.31
C ILE A 55 -13.79 -17.71 3.14
N ILE A 56 -14.28 -17.12 4.23
CA ILE A 56 -14.83 -15.77 4.24
C ILE A 56 -13.93 -14.90 5.11
N ILE A 57 -13.40 -13.81 4.55
CA ILE A 57 -12.51 -12.87 5.24
C ILE A 57 -13.33 -11.68 5.75
N SER A 58 -13.03 -11.21 6.96
CA SER A 58 -13.45 -9.91 7.47
C SER A 58 -12.27 -9.12 8.02
N GLY A 59 -12.35 -7.79 7.92
CA GLY A 59 -11.35 -6.87 8.45
C GLY A 59 -12.03 -5.69 9.16
N THR A 60 -11.56 -5.37 10.35
CA THR A 60 -12.05 -4.27 11.20
C THR A 60 -11.00 -3.16 11.26
N THR A 61 -11.23 -2.07 10.52
CA THR A 61 -10.39 -0.87 10.56
C THR A 61 -11.14 0.28 11.22
N GLY A 62 -10.56 0.94 12.22
CA GLY A 62 -11.20 2.09 12.90
C GLY A 62 -12.54 1.75 13.57
N GLY A 63 -12.76 0.50 13.96
CA GLY A 63 -14.02 0.00 14.52
C GLY A 63 -15.10 -0.35 13.49
N ILE A 64 -14.81 -0.27 12.18
CA ILE A 64 -15.73 -0.64 11.11
C ILE A 64 -15.28 -1.97 10.52
N THR A 65 -16.11 -3.01 10.66
CA THR A 65 -15.89 -4.32 10.01
C THR A 65 -16.44 -4.33 8.60
N ARG A 66 -15.66 -4.79 7.62
CA ARG A 66 -16.08 -5.06 6.23
C ARG A 66 -15.68 -6.48 5.84
N PHE A 67 -16.34 -7.02 4.82
CA PHE A 67 -16.21 -8.42 4.42
C PHE A 67 -15.73 -8.55 2.97
N HIS A 68 -15.01 -9.64 2.68
CA HIS A 68 -14.68 -10.04 1.31
C HIS A 68 -15.68 -11.13 0.89
N PRO A 69 -15.95 -11.33 -0.42
CA PRO A 69 -16.73 -12.48 -0.89
C PRO A 69 -16.21 -13.84 -0.38
N PRO A 70 -17.06 -14.87 -0.33
CA PRO A 70 -16.62 -16.23 -0.04
C PRO A 70 -15.66 -16.72 -1.14
N ILE A 71 -14.46 -17.13 -0.73
CA ILE A 71 -13.45 -17.72 -1.59
C ILE A 71 -13.64 -19.23 -1.56
N GLY A 72 -14.15 -19.84 -2.63
CA GLY A 72 -14.42 -21.27 -2.68
C GLY A 72 -15.49 -21.63 -3.74
N PRO A 73 -16.23 -22.74 -3.56
CA PRO A 73 -17.30 -23.10 -4.47
C PRO A 73 -18.50 -22.14 -4.33
N ARG A 74 -19.09 -21.73 -5.45
CA ARG A 74 -20.25 -20.82 -5.48
C ARG A 74 -21.43 -21.40 -4.68
N ASP A 75 -21.75 -20.74 -3.58
CA ASP A 75 -22.85 -21.05 -2.68
C ASP A 75 -23.79 -19.81 -2.59
N PRO A 76 -24.94 -19.80 -3.30
CA PRO A 76 -25.86 -18.66 -3.32
C PRO A 76 -26.45 -18.32 -1.96
N GLU A 77 -26.71 -19.33 -1.14
CA GLU A 77 -27.28 -19.18 0.19
C GLU A 77 -26.25 -18.53 1.13
N LEU A 78 -24.99 -19.00 1.11
CA LEU A 78 -23.89 -18.41 1.88
C LEU A 78 -23.58 -16.96 1.45
N MET A 79 -23.64 -16.67 0.15
CA MET A 79 -23.49 -15.29 -0.34
C MET A 79 -24.58 -14.37 0.21
N ARG A 80 -25.84 -14.82 0.23
CA ARG A 80 -26.95 -14.06 0.82
C ARG A 80 -26.80 -13.87 2.34
N GLU A 81 -26.41 -14.92 3.06
CA GLU A 81 -26.16 -14.81 4.51
C GLU A 81 -25.02 -13.81 4.80
N LEU A 82 -23.95 -13.84 4.03
CA LEU A 82 -22.85 -12.87 4.15
C LEU A 82 -23.30 -11.43 3.86
N ILE A 83 -24.05 -11.20 2.79
CA ILE A 83 -24.56 -9.87 2.43
C ILE A 83 -25.47 -9.34 3.56
N GLN A 84 -26.35 -10.19 4.12
CA GLN A 84 -27.20 -9.80 5.26
C GLN A 84 -26.38 -9.47 6.52
N LEU A 85 -25.36 -10.27 6.84
CA LEU A 85 -24.46 -10.02 7.97
C LEU A 85 -23.70 -8.70 7.79
N ALA A 86 -23.07 -8.49 6.63
CA ALA A 86 -22.32 -7.28 6.34
C ALA A 86 -23.23 -6.03 6.32
N MET A 87 -24.44 -6.14 5.76
CA MET A 87 -25.44 -5.07 5.80
C MET A 87 -25.89 -4.70 7.22
N LYS A 88 -25.77 -5.60 8.21
CA LYS A 88 -26.04 -5.32 9.63
C LYS A 88 -24.86 -4.67 10.35
N VAL A 89 -23.62 -5.10 10.07
CA VAL A 89 -22.42 -4.78 10.87
C VAL A 89 -21.61 -3.61 10.31
N SER A 90 -21.54 -3.46 9.00
CA SER A 90 -20.61 -2.55 8.33
C SER A 90 -21.08 -1.09 8.25
N ASP A 91 -20.28 -0.24 7.60
CA ASP A 91 -20.67 1.11 7.18
C ASP A 91 -21.38 1.08 5.81
N ASN A 92 -21.31 2.18 5.05
CA ASN A 92 -21.90 2.25 3.71
C ASN A 92 -21.19 1.38 2.66
N THR A 93 -20.11 0.67 3.01
CA THR A 93 -19.40 -0.26 2.11
C THR A 93 -19.27 -1.66 2.74
N PRO A 94 -20.35 -2.46 2.80
CA PRO A 94 -20.36 -3.76 3.49
C PRO A 94 -19.43 -4.83 2.90
N LEU A 95 -19.40 -5.00 1.59
CA LEU A 95 -18.48 -5.91 0.90
C LEU A 95 -17.46 -5.12 0.07
N ILE A 96 -16.20 -5.55 0.12
CA ILE A 96 -15.04 -4.97 -0.56
C ILE A 96 -14.24 -6.05 -1.29
N PHE A 97 -13.33 -5.65 -2.18
CA PHE A 97 -12.47 -6.54 -2.97
C PHE A 97 -13.24 -7.60 -3.78
N ILE A 98 -14.41 -7.23 -4.30
CA ILE A 98 -15.26 -8.12 -5.10
C ILE A 98 -14.71 -8.19 -6.53
N ASP A 99 -14.18 -9.32 -6.97
CA ASP A 99 -13.68 -9.47 -8.35
C ASP A 99 -14.81 -9.32 -9.40
N PRO A 100 -14.51 -9.09 -10.69
CA PRO A 100 -15.53 -8.84 -11.71
C PRO A 100 -16.50 -10.01 -11.94
N ASP A 101 -16.04 -11.26 -11.85
CA ASP A 101 -16.88 -12.45 -12.09
C ASP A 101 -17.82 -12.71 -10.92
N THR A 102 -17.36 -12.45 -9.69
CA THR A 102 -18.19 -12.43 -8.49
C THR A 102 -19.15 -11.24 -8.50
N ALA A 103 -18.75 -10.07 -9.00
CA ALA A 103 -19.64 -8.92 -9.13
C ALA A 103 -20.76 -9.15 -10.16
N LEU A 104 -20.48 -9.85 -11.27
CA LEU A 104 -21.51 -10.31 -12.19
C LEU A 104 -22.46 -11.30 -11.52
N TRP A 105 -21.93 -12.29 -10.80
CA TRP A 105 -22.73 -13.29 -10.10
C TRP A 105 -23.63 -12.69 -9.00
N ILE A 106 -23.14 -11.72 -8.22
CA ILE A 106 -23.96 -11.02 -7.22
C ILE A 106 -25.10 -10.24 -7.88
N ARG A 107 -24.88 -9.61 -9.05
CA ARG A 107 -25.95 -8.92 -9.81
C ARG A 107 -27.01 -9.89 -10.35
N GLU A 108 -26.67 -11.14 -10.62
CA GLU A 108 -27.64 -12.19 -10.98
C GLU A 108 -28.44 -12.67 -9.76
N LEU A 109 -27.80 -12.78 -8.59
CA LEU A 109 -28.44 -13.25 -7.36
C LEU A 109 -29.33 -12.22 -6.66
N GLU A 110 -28.90 -10.95 -6.67
CA GLU A 110 -29.49 -9.83 -5.93
C GLU A 110 -29.43 -8.54 -6.79
N PRO A 111 -30.31 -8.38 -7.80
CA PRO A 111 -30.19 -7.33 -8.82
C PRO A 111 -30.31 -5.89 -8.31
N ASP A 112 -30.92 -5.69 -7.13
CA ASP A 112 -31.11 -4.37 -6.52
C ASP A 112 -29.87 -3.83 -5.79
N LEU A 113 -28.77 -4.61 -5.73
CA LEU A 113 -27.53 -4.22 -5.05
C LEU A 113 -26.62 -3.33 -5.90
N GLU A 114 -26.17 -2.21 -5.31
CA GLU A 114 -25.28 -1.25 -5.97
C GLU A 114 -23.80 -1.69 -5.85
N LEU A 115 -23.30 -2.37 -6.88
CA LEU A 115 -21.87 -2.70 -7.02
C LEU A 115 -21.13 -1.66 -7.87
N VAL A 116 -20.24 -0.89 -7.24
CA VAL A 116 -19.44 0.15 -7.90
C VAL A 116 -17.96 -0.27 -8.03
N PRO A 117 -17.26 0.04 -9.14
CA PRO A 117 -15.83 -0.20 -9.25
C PRO A 117 -15.06 0.61 -8.20
N ASP A 118 -14.15 -0.03 -7.47
CA ASP A 118 -13.32 0.61 -6.45
C ASP A 118 -11.92 0.91 -7.01
N ARG A 119 -11.85 1.95 -7.86
CA ARG A 119 -10.64 2.26 -8.64
C ARG A 119 -9.40 2.52 -7.77
N ASP A 120 -9.55 3.02 -6.56
CA ASP A 120 -8.41 3.31 -5.70
C ASP A 120 -7.74 2.03 -5.19
N ASN A 121 -8.49 0.92 -5.15
CA ASN A 121 -8.00 -0.43 -4.84
C ASN A 121 -7.60 -1.27 -6.06
N PHE A 122 -7.72 -0.77 -7.31
CA PHE A 122 -7.26 -1.53 -8.49
C PHE A 122 -5.74 -1.75 -8.47
N GLU A 123 -5.32 -3.00 -8.64
CA GLU A 123 -3.90 -3.38 -8.58
C GLU A 123 -3.24 -3.40 -9.95
N TYR A 124 -1.96 -3.04 -9.99
CA TYR A 124 -1.23 -2.83 -11.25
C TYR A 124 -0.41 -4.06 -11.61
N VAL A 125 -0.76 -4.72 -12.72
CA VAL A 125 -0.08 -5.93 -13.19
C VAL A 125 0.69 -5.65 -14.47
N TYR A 126 1.96 -6.02 -14.50
CA TYR A 126 2.90 -5.80 -15.60
C TYR A 126 3.38 -7.15 -16.14
N ARG A 127 3.75 -7.22 -17.42
CA ARG A 127 4.55 -8.34 -17.93
C ARG A 127 5.93 -8.30 -17.28
N ALA A 128 6.42 -9.42 -16.76
CA ALA A 128 7.72 -9.50 -16.08
C ALA A 128 8.87 -9.07 -17.01
N SER A 129 8.83 -9.52 -18.28
CA SER A 129 9.77 -9.12 -19.33
C SER A 129 9.76 -7.62 -19.63
N ASP A 130 8.59 -6.97 -19.67
CA ASP A 130 8.49 -5.51 -19.89
C ASP A 130 9.16 -4.71 -18.75
N LEU A 131 9.10 -5.20 -17.51
CA LEU A 131 9.78 -4.57 -16.37
C LEU A 131 11.29 -4.85 -16.35
N ALA A 132 11.72 -6.05 -16.78
CA ALA A 132 13.13 -6.45 -16.83
C ALA A 132 13.89 -5.78 -17.99
N GLU A 133 13.34 -5.84 -19.20
CA GLU A 133 14.00 -5.38 -20.44
C GLU A 133 13.73 -3.90 -20.75
N LEU A 134 12.59 -3.38 -20.27
CA LEU A 134 12.12 -2.01 -20.54
C LEU A 134 12.10 -1.68 -22.05
N PRO A 135 11.37 -2.40 -22.91
CA PRO A 135 11.50 -2.34 -24.38
C PRO A 135 11.01 -1.05 -25.07
N GLY A 136 11.64 -0.69 -26.20
CA GLY A 136 11.14 0.35 -27.11
C GLY A 136 11.13 1.79 -26.57
N LYS A 137 10.32 2.67 -27.18
CA LYS A 137 10.30 4.11 -26.85
C LYS A 137 9.57 4.43 -25.54
N LYS A 138 8.52 3.66 -25.19
CA LYS A 138 7.67 3.91 -24.00
C LYS A 138 8.45 3.91 -22.67
N TYR A 139 9.50 3.10 -22.56
CA TYR A 139 10.38 3.05 -21.38
C TYR A 139 11.67 3.88 -21.49
N GLN A 140 11.87 4.67 -22.55
CA GLN A 140 13.13 5.41 -22.78
C GLN A 140 13.56 6.24 -21.57
N LYS A 141 12.63 6.95 -20.93
CA LYS A 141 12.90 7.75 -19.72
C LYS A 141 13.32 6.88 -18.53
N ILE A 142 12.70 5.71 -18.33
CA ILE A 142 13.07 4.81 -17.24
C ILE A 142 14.48 4.25 -17.46
N ARG A 143 14.79 3.76 -18.68
CA ARG A 143 16.15 3.34 -19.05
C ARG A 143 17.19 4.46 -18.88
N SER A 144 16.87 5.71 -19.23
CA SER A 144 17.77 6.85 -19.04
C SER A 144 18.09 7.13 -17.57
N HIS A 145 17.12 6.95 -16.66
CA HIS A 145 17.36 7.09 -15.21
C HIS A 145 18.13 5.88 -14.67
N LEU A 146 17.82 4.65 -15.09
CA LEU A 146 18.56 3.43 -14.70
C LEU A 146 20.03 3.49 -15.16
N ASN A 147 20.28 3.96 -16.39
CA ASN A 147 21.64 4.19 -16.91
C ASN A 147 22.35 5.38 -16.25
N ARG A 148 21.64 6.26 -15.53
CA ARG A 148 22.27 7.29 -14.68
C ARG A 148 22.68 6.66 -13.35
N PHE A 149 21.78 5.93 -12.70
CA PHE A 149 22.06 5.15 -11.50
C PHE A 149 23.30 4.27 -11.69
N ARG A 150 23.30 3.38 -12.70
CA ARG A 150 24.40 2.44 -13.01
C ARG A 150 25.76 3.09 -13.35
N ARG A 151 25.79 4.40 -13.65
CA ARG A 151 27.05 5.15 -13.90
C ARG A 151 27.55 5.94 -12.69
N ASN A 152 26.63 6.29 -11.78
CA ASN A 152 26.91 7.22 -10.68
C ASN A 152 26.94 6.52 -9.32
N CYS A 153 26.40 5.31 -9.22
CA CYS A 153 26.24 4.54 -7.99
C CYS A 153 26.91 3.18 -8.17
N MET A 154 27.92 2.89 -7.35
CA MET A 154 28.51 1.56 -7.29
C MET A 154 27.60 0.66 -6.45
N SER A 155 26.92 -0.28 -7.11
CA SER A 155 25.88 -1.09 -6.48
C SER A 155 26.01 -2.58 -6.78
N THR A 156 25.69 -3.40 -5.78
CA THR A 156 25.46 -4.84 -5.92
C THR A 156 24.02 -5.18 -5.52
N VAL A 157 23.51 -6.31 -5.98
CA VAL A 157 22.21 -6.86 -5.58
C VAL A 157 22.42 -8.30 -5.12
N GLU A 158 21.81 -8.66 -4.00
CA GLU A 158 21.85 -10.01 -3.44
C GLU A 158 20.47 -10.39 -2.86
N PRO A 159 20.15 -11.69 -2.76
CA PRO A 159 18.93 -12.14 -2.10
C PRO A 159 18.89 -11.72 -0.63
N ILE A 160 17.69 -11.49 -0.11
CA ILE A 160 17.48 -11.39 1.34
C ILE A 160 17.59 -12.80 1.93
N THR A 161 18.43 -12.97 2.95
CA THR A 161 18.70 -14.22 3.65
C THR A 161 18.72 -13.98 5.17
N PRO A 162 18.67 -15.02 6.01
CA PRO A 162 18.74 -14.85 7.47
C PRO A 162 19.97 -14.06 7.95
N GLU A 163 21.08 -14.12 7.21
CA GLU A 163 22.35 -13.46 7.55
C GLU A 163 22.34 -11.94 7.33
N ASN A 164 21.53 -11.43 6.39
CA ASN A 164 21.44 -10.00 6.05
C ASN A 164 20.11 -9.33 6.47
N LEU A 165 19.25 -10.08 7.15
CA LEU A 165 17.91 -9.63 7.57
C LEU A 165 17.93 -8.41 8.50
N GLU A 166 18.90 -8.30 9.42
CA GLU A 166 19.04 -7.11 10.29
C GLU A 166 19.39 -5.85 9.49
N GLU A 167 20.09 -5.96 8.35
CA GLU A 167 20.41 -4.81 7.50
C GLU A 167 19.21 -4.34 6.68
N VAL A 168 18.36 -5.28 6.22
CA VAL A 168 17.03 -5.00 5.65
C VAL A 168 16.17 -4.27 6.68
N MET A 169 16.23 -4.72 7.93
CA MET A 169 15.57 -4.10 9.06
C MET A 169 16.07 -2.67 9.31
N GLU A 170 17.38 -2.45 9.31
CA GLU A 170 17.97 -1.12 9.47
C GLU A 170 17.61 -0.16 8.32
N LEU A 171 17.52 -0.66 7.08
CA LEU A 171 17.00 0.13 5.95
C LEU A 171 15.57 0.62 6.22
N LEU A 172 14.67 -0.23 6.75
CA LEU A 172 13.30 0.17 7.06
C LEU A 172 13.23 1.27 8.12
N LYS A 173 14.07 1.20 9.17
CA LYS A 173 14.22 2.26 10.17
C LYS A 173 14.68 3.58 9.51
N LYS A 174 15.77 3.56 8.74
CA LYS A 174 16.28 4.73 7.98
C LYS A 174 15.22 5.31 7.03
N TRP A 175 14.44 4.47 6.37
CA TRP A 175 13.39 4.88 5.43
C TRP A 175 12.22 5.57 6.13
N ARG A 176 11.75 5.01 7.26
CA ARG A 176 10.70 5.59 8.12
C ARG A 176 11.05 7.02 8.51
N ASP A 177 12.27 7.21 9.01
CA ASP A 177 12.78 8.50 9.49
C ASP A 177 12.88 9.51 8.34
N TRP A 178 13.43 9.10 7.19
CA TRP A 178 13.52 9.94 5.99
C TRP A 178 12.14 10.39 5.49
N LYS A 179 11.15 9.51 5.49
CA LYS A 179 9.77 9.84 5.10
C LYS A 179 9.04 10.68 6.14
N GLY A 180 9.47 10.63 7.40
CA GLY A 180 8.76 11.23 8.53
C GLY A 180 7.39 10.57 8.75
N CYS A 181 7.32 9.24 8.69
CA CYS A 181 6.07 8.47 8.75
C CYS A 181 5.22 8.78 10.00
N ASP A 182 5.83 9.19 11.11
CA ASP A 182 5.13 9.62 12.33
C ASP A 182 4.13 10.78 12.11
N LYS A 183 4.20 11.47 10.96
CA LYS A 183 3.29 12.55 10.56
C LYS A 183 2.20 12.11 9.58
N ASN A 184 2.20 10.85 9.15
CA ASN A 184 1.22 10.29 8.22
C ASN A 184 0.83 8.87 8.69
N PRO A 185 -0.33 8.72 9.36
CA PRO A 185 -0.77 7.42 9.92
C PRO A 185 -0.77 6.27 8.91
N VAL A 186 -1.14 6.52 7.64
CA VAL A 186 -1.16 5.49 6.59
C VAL A 186 0.24 4.96 6.31
N LEU A 187 1.24 5.84 6.27
CA LEU A 187 2.65 5.44 6.11
C LEU A 187 3.22 4.79 7.37
N SER A 188 2.70 5.09 8.57
CA SER A 188 3.10 4.35 9.79
C SER A 188 2.69 2.89 9.69
N HIS A 189 1.44 2.61 9.34
CA HIS A 189 0.92 1.24 9.21
C HIS A 189 1.56 0.47 8.04
N GLU A 190 1.85 1.12 6.91
CA GLU A 190 2.61 0.50 5.80
C GLU A 190 4.01 0.05 6.27
N VAL A 191 4.68 0.88 7.08
CA VAL A 191 6.01 0.55 7.60
C VAL A 191 5.91 -0.53 8.67
N GLU A 192 4.93 -0.48 9.57
CA GLU A 192 4.65 -1.54 10.56
C GLU A 192 4.37 -2.90 9.88
N ALA A 193 3.62 -2.92 8.77
CA ALA A 193 3.43 -4.12 7.96
C ALA A 193 4.75 -4.63 7.34
N ALA A 194 5.62 -3.72 6.88
CA ALA A 194 6.94 -4.07 6.36
C ALA A 194 7.90 -4.61 7.44
N PHE A 195 7.89 -4.04 8.66
CA PHE A 195 8.62 -4.58 9.81
C PHE A 195 8.19 -6.03 10.07
N TYR A 196 6.88 -6.29 10.15
CA TYR A 196 6.33 -7.64 10.39
C TYR A 196 6.73 -8.64 9.29
N ALA A 197 6.68 -8.22 8.03
CA ALA A 197 7.11 -9.05 6.89
C ALA A 197 8.60 -9.43 6.94
N VAL A 198 9.46 -8.56 7.48
CA VAL A 198 10.88 -8.84 7.68
C VAL A 198 11.11 -9.72 8.91
N GLU A 199 10.43 -9.45 10.03
CA GLU A 199 10.51 -10.26 11.26
C GLU A 199 10.12 -11.73 11.01
N HIS A 200 9.05 -11.96 10.25
CA HIS A 200 8.54 -13.29 9.92
C HIS A 200 8.92 -13.76 8.50
N PHE A 201 9.94 -13.18 7.88
CA PHE A 201 10.30 -13.41 6.46
C PHE A 201 10.40 -14.89 6.07
N MET A 202 11.07 -15.70 6.92
CA MET A 202 11.25 -17.13 6.70
C MET A 202 9.98 -17.94 6.96
N GLU A 203 9.18 -17.56 7.97
CA GLU A 203 7.92 -18.22 8.33
C GLU A 203 6.84 -18.02 7.25
N LEU A 204 6.84 -16.83 6.65
CA LEU A 204 5.98 -16.44 5.53
C LEU A 204 6.49 -16.95 4.17
N ARG A 205 7.68 -17.58 4.12
CA ARG A 205 8.35 -18.02 2.89
C ARG A 205 8.52 -16.91 1.86
N LEU A 206 8.68 -15.68 2.35
CA LEU A 206 8.93 -14.51 1.50
C LEU A 206 10.26 -14.66 0.76
N ARG A 207 10.33 -14.03 -0.40
CA ARG A 207 11.58 -13.83 -1.14
C ARG A 207 11.82 -12.34 -1.28
N GLY A 208 13.05 -11.97 -1.57
CA GLY A 208 13.40 -10.58 -1.72
C GLY A 208 14.81 -10.38 -2.22
N PHE A 209 15.04 -9.17 -2.71
CA PHE A 209 16.37 -8.67 -3.03
C PHE A 209 16.65 -7.44 -2.19
N LEU A 210 17.91 -7.31 -1.77
CA LEU A 210 18.47 -6.06 -1.29
C LEU A 210 19.49 -5.54 -2.30
N LEU A 211 19.58 -4.22 -2.40
CA LEU A 211 20.52 -3.52 -3.25
C LEU A 211 21.42 -2.67 -2.35
N ARG A 212 22.73 -2.90 -2.44
CA ARG A 212 23.75 -2.12 -1.74
C ARG A 212 24.22 -0.96 -2.60
N VAL A 213 24.54 0.17 -1.97
CA VAL A 213 25.29 1.29 -2.55
C VAL A 213 26.43 1.58 -1.59
N ASP A 214 27.67 1.61 -2.09
CA ASP A 214 28.86 1.85 -1.26
C ASP A 214 28.94 0.94 0.00
N SER A 215 28.54 -0.32 -0.18
CA SER A 215 28.42 -1.40 0.82
C SER A 215 27.23 -1.31 1.80
N GLU A 216 26.57 -0.18 1.95
CA GLU A 216 25.33 -0.07 2.76
C GLU A 216 24.09 -0.51 1.97
N VAL A 217 23.14 -1.17 2.63
CA VAL A 217 21.82 -1.46 2.04
C VAL A 217 21.09 -0.15 1.75
N GLY A 218 20.80 0.12 0.48
CA GLY A 218 20.14 1.34 0.01
C GLY A 218 18.70 1.13 -0.47
N ALA A 219 18.34 -0.09 -0.89
CA ALA A 219 16.96 -0.43 -1.27
C ALA A 219 16.67 -1.93 -1.11
N ILE A 220 15.38 -2.27 -1.03
CA ILE A 220 14.84 -3.64 -0.97
C ILE A 220 13.60 -3.78 -1.84
N SER A 221 13.34 -5.02 -2.27
CA SER A 221 12.05 -5.47 -2.77
C SER A 221 11.72 -6.82 -2.14
N ILE A 222 10.59 -6.89 -1.43
CA ILE A 222 10.06 -8.10 -0.78
C ILE A 222 8.82 -8.56 -1.56
N PHE A 223 8.75 -9.85 -1.87
CA PHE A 223 7.76 -10.43 -2.77
C PHE A 223 7.45 -11.89 -2.47
N GLU A 224 6.30 -12.35 -2.95
CA GLU A 224 5.91 -13.76 -2.97
C GLU A 224 5.40 -14.18 -4.34
N ARG A 225 5.14 -15.48 -4.51
CA ARG A 225 4.41 -16.00 -5.68
C ARG A 225 2.93 -15.98 -5.34
N LEU A 226 2.14 -15.21 -6.09
CA LEU A 226 0.71 -15.01 -5.86
C LEU A 226 -0.10 -16.22 -6.32
N ASN A 227 0.21 -16.73 -7.51
CA ASN A 227 -0.49 -17.84 -8.15
C ASN A 227 0.41 -18.52 -9.19
N ALA A 228 -0.17 -19.18 -10.21
CA ALA A 228 0.57 -19.96 -11.19
C ALA A 228 1.56 -19.13 -12.06
N ASP A 229 1.17 -17.92 -12.46
CA ASP A 229 1.87 -17.11 -13.46
C ASP A 229 2.26 -15.70 -12.98
N THR A 230 1.89 -15.34 -11.75
CA THR A 230 2.05 -14.00 -11.19
C THR A 230 2.86 -14.00 -9.88
N ALA A 231 3.85 -13.10 -9.80
CA ALA A 231 4.50 -12.72 -8.54
C ALA A 231 3.90 -11.42 -7.99
N LEU A 232 3.89 -11.27 -6.67
CA LEU A 232 3.35 -10.09 -5.97
C LEU A 232 4.46 -9.37 -5.20
N ILE A 233 4.68 -8.10 -5.51
CA ILE A 233 5.64 -7.23 -4.80
C ILE A 233 4.91 -6.49 -3.67
N HIS A 234 5.08 -6.97 -2.44
CA HIS A 234 4.50 -6.37 -1.23
C HIS A 234 5.19 -5.05 -0.84
N PHE A 235 6.52 -5.08 -0.72
CA PHE A 235 7.27 -3.92 -0.22
C PHE A 235 8.47 -3.60 -1.09
N GLU A 236 8.41 -2.48 -1.82
CA GLU A 236 9.56 -1.87 -2.49
C GLU A 236 9.93 -0.57 -1.74
N LYS A 237 11.15 -0.49 -1.21
CA LYS A 237 11.63 0.62 -0.36
C LYS A 237 13.06 0.97 -0.73
N GLY A 238 13.44 2.25 -0.60
CA GLY A 238 14.78 2.71 -0.92
C GLY A 238 15.05 4.16 -0.54
N LEU A 239 16.31 4.43 -0.17
CA LEU A 239 16.79 5.73 0.31
C LEU A 239 17.15 6.67 -0.85
N PRO A 240 17.06 8.00 -0.67
CA PRO A 240 17.21 8.97 -1.77
C PRO A 240 18.64 9.17 -2.26
N ASP A 241 19.63 8.58 -1.59
CA ASP A 241 21.06 8.88 -1.74
C ASP A 241 21.57 8.65 -3.16
N CYS A 242 20.96 7.70 -3.89
CA CYS A 242 21.24 7.42 -5.28
C CYS A 242 20.04 7.66 -6.21
N GLU A 243 20.18 8.62 -7.13
CA GLU A 243 19.13 8.96 -8.09
C GLU A 243 18.82 7.76 -9.00
N GLY A 244 17.63 7.20 -8.85
CA GLY A 244 17.14 6.08 -9.65
C GLY A 244 17.08 4.74 -8.92
N ILE A 245 17.43 4.68 -7.62
CA ILE A 245 17.51 3.42 -6.85
C ILE A 245 16.25 2.53 -6.94
N TYR A 246 15.04 3.11 -6.86
CA TYR A 246 13.77 2.37 -7.04
C TYR A 246 13.68 1.70 -8.42
N LYS A 247 14.23 2.32 -9.46
CA LYS A 247 14.25 1.75 -10.82
C LYS A 247 15.28 0.65 -10.95
N ALA A 248 16.36 0.72 -10.17
CA ALA A 248 17.36 -0.33 -10.10
C ALA A 248 16.76 -1.56 -9.40
N ILE A 249 16.36 -1.46 -8.12
CA ILE A 249 15.81 -2.61 -7.38
C ILE A 249 14.59 -3.22 -8.10
N ASN A 250 13.72 -2.40 -8.73
CA ASN A 250 12.60 -2.90 -9.52
C ASN A 250 13.03 -3.68 -10.77
N ALA A 251 14.02 -3.18 -11.52
CA ALA A 251 14.50 -3.85 -12.73
C ALA A 251 15.26 -5.16 -12.41
N GLU A 252 16.07 -5.16 -11.35
CA GLU A 252 16.83 -6.34 -10.92
C GLU A 252 15.88 -7.42 -10.34
N THR A 253 14.85 -7.02 -9.57
CA THR A 253 13.79 -7.93 -9.10
C THR A 253 12.99 -8.51 -10.28
N ALA A 254 12.60 -7.67 -11.24
CA ALA A 254 11.88 -8.11 -12.42
C ALA A 254 12.73 -9.05 -13.31
N ALA A 255 14.03 -8.79 -13.45
CA ALA A 255 14.93 -9.64 -14.21
C ALA A 255 15.06 -11.05 -13.60
N SER A 256 15.07 -11.17 -12.26
CA SER A 256 15.02 -12.47 -11.60
C SER A 256 13.68 -13.17 -11.79
N LEU A 257 12.57 -12.44 -11.70
CA LEU A 257 11.22 -13.01 -11.79
C LEU A 257 10.78 -13.37 -13.22
N ALA A 258 11.34 -12.72 -14.24
CA ALA A 258 10.97 -12.96 -15.65
C ALA A 258 11.29 -14.37 -16.16
N GLY A 259 12.12 -15.14 -15.44
CA GLY A 259 12.33 -16.57 -15.70
C GLY A 259 11.36 -17.52 -14.98
N GLU A 260 10.52 -16.99 -14.07
CA GLU A 260 9.66 -17.77 -13.18
C GLU A 260 8.15 -17.51 -13.39
N VAL A 261 7.79 -16.29 -13.78
CA VAL A 261 6.39 -15.80 -13.87
C VAL A 261 6.20 -14.94 -15.13
N GLU A 262 5.01 -14.99 -15.73
CA GLU A 262 4.67 -14.09 -16.86
C GLU A 262 4.38 -12.66 -16.36
N TYR A 263 3.81 -12.55 -15.15
CA TYR A 263 3.30 -11.30 -14.61
C TYR A 263 3.91 -10.93 -13.25
N ILE A 264 3.98 -9.63 -13.00
CA ILE A 264 4.33 -9.05 -11.71
C ILE A 264 3.21 -8.08 -11.32
N ASN A 265 2.50 -8.41 -10.25
CA ASN A 265 1.57 -7.53 -9.56
C ASN A 265 2.36 -6.63 -8.60
N ARG A 266 2.09 -5.32 -8.63
CA ARG A 266 2.71 -4.32 -7.74
C ARG A 266 1.66 -3.53 -6.95
N GLU A 267 0.52 -4.14 -6.65
CA GLU A 267 -0.57 -3.64 -5.79
C GLU A 267 -1.24 -2.35 -6.26
N SER A 268 -2.19 -1.86 -5.48
CA SER A 268 -3.04 -0.70 -5.77
C SER A 268 -2.38 0.65 -5.47
N ASP A 269 -2.95 1.74 -6.01
CA ASP A 269 -2.41 3.09 -5.76
C ASP A 269 -3.05 3.81 -4.55
N LEU A 270 -4.05 3.19 -3.91
CA LEU A 270 -4.76 3.69 -2.73
C LEU A 270 -5.30 5.12 -2.90
N GLY A 271 -5.62 5.52 -4.14
CA GLY A 271 -6.06 6.89 -4.48
C GLY A 271 -4.94 7.94 -4.47
N VAL A 272 -3.71 7.56 -4.14
CA VAL A 272 -2.57 8.49 -4.03
C VAL A 272 -2.07 8.86 -5.43
N GLY A 273 -2.44 10.06 -5.90
CA GLY A 273 -2.16 10.53 -7.26
C GLY A 273 -0.68 10.40 -7.70
N GLY A 274 0.27 10.70 -6.81
CA GLY A 274 1.70 10.53 -7.10
C GLY A 274 2.15 9.07 -7.25
N LEU A 275 1.50 8.14 -6.54
CA LEU A 275 1.74 6.70 -6.67
C LEU A 275 1.09 6.14 -7.94
N ARG A 276 -0.14 6.58 -8.23
CA ARG A 276 -0.86 6.32 -9.49
C ARG A 276 -0.04 6.72 -10.71
N GLU A 277 0.51 7.94 -10.73
CA GLU A 277 1.43 8.40 -11.77
C GLU A 277 2.72 7.57 -11.88
N ALA A 278 3.27 7.11 -10.75
CA ALA A 278 4.50 6.31 -10.72
C ALA A 278 4.27 4.91 -11.30
N LYS A 279 3.15 4.27 -10.94
CA LYS A 279 2.73 2.95 -11.43
C LYS A 279 2.35 2.99 -12.92
N LEU A 280 1.47 3.92 -13.33
CA LEU A 280 1.09 4.10 -14.75
C LEU A 280 2.30 4.34 -15.68
N ARG A 281 3.38 4.96 -15.19
CA ARG A 281 4.60 5.22 -15.97
C ARG A 281 5.36 3.97 -16.40
N TYR A 282 5.12 2.84 -15.73
CA TYR A 282 5.64 1.53 -16.10
C TYR A 282 4.75 0.77 -17.10
N HIS A 283 3.66 1.40 -17.58
CA HIS A 283 2.74 0.85 -18.59
C HIS A 283 2.22 -0.55 -18.18
N PRO A 284 1.35 -0.63 -17.16
CA PRO A 284 0.75 -1.90 -16.75
C PRO A 284 0.09 -2.61 -17.94
N HIS A 285 0.19 -3.94 -17.95
CA HIS A 285 -0.46 -4.79 -18.94
C HIS A 285 -1.98 -4.77 -18.76
N HIS A 286 -2.41 -4.86 -17.49
CA HIS A 286 -3.80 -4.82 -17.07
C HIS A 286 -3.88 -4.38 -15.60
N MET A 287 -5.10 -4.18 -15.12
CA MET A 287 -5.38 -4.02 -13.70
C MET A 287 -6.11 -5.26 -13.17
N VAL A 288 -5.90 -5.60 -11.90
CA VAL A 288 -6.86 -6.42 -11.15
C VAL A 288 -7.95 -5.46 -10.68
N GLU A 289 -9.12 -5.52 -11.31
CA GLU A 289 -10.26 -4.69 -10.95
C GLU A 289 -11.02 -5.31 -9.78
N VAL A 290 -11.54 -4.45 -8.90
CA VAL A 290 -12.38 -4.85 -7.76
C VAL A 290 -13.58 -3.93 -7.61
N TYR A 291 -14.68 -4.47 -7.11
CA TYR A 291 -15.90 -3.75 -6.82
C TYR A 291 -16.11 -3.66 -5.30
N SER A 292 -16.83 -2.63 -4.92
CA SER A 292 -17.37 -2.42 -3.57
C SER A 292 -18.90 -2.50 -3.66
N LEU A 293 -19.52 -3.24 -2.74
CA LEU A 293 -20.95 -3.13 -2.50
C LEU A 293 -21.23 -1.84 -1.72
N LYS A 294 -22.13 -1.00 -2.22
CA LYS A 294 -22.61 0.17 -1.50
C LYS A 294 -23.99 -0.11 -0.90
N ARG A 295 -24.21 0.40 0.32
CA ARG A 295 -25.57 0.45 0.87
C ARG A 295 -26.44 1.30 -0.07
N PRO A 296 -27.66 0.86 -0.41
CA PRO A 296 -28.60 1.71 -1.12
C PRO A 296 -28.74 3.05 -0.39
N SER A 297 -28.39 4.13 -1.07
CA SER A 297 -28.65 5.47 -0.52
C SER A 297 -30.14 5.57 -0.20
N PRO A 298 -30.55 6.06 0.97
CA PRO A 298 -31.97 6.25 1.27
C PRO A 298 -32.53 7.24 0.26
N VAL A 299 -33.25 6.72 -0.74
CA VAL A 299 -33.87 7.53 -1.79
C VAL A 299 -34.69 8.60 -1.09
N SER A 300 -34.44 9.86 -1.43
CA SER A 300 -35.18 11.00 -0.92
C SER A 300 -36.60 10.96 -1.48
N GLY A 301 -37.43 10.10 -0.86
CA GLY A 301 -38.81 9.84 -1.25
C GLY A 301 -39.57 11.15 -1.41
N GLY A 302 -40.20 11.32 -2.57
CA GLY A 302 -40.81 12.57 -2.97
C GLY A 302 -41.81 13.07 -1.92
N ARG A 303 -41.58 14.28 -1.40
CA ARG A 303 -42.55 14.95 -0.53
C ARG A 303 -43.48 15.81 -1.36
N CYS A 304 -44.73 15.37 -1.45
CA CYS A 304 -45.86 16.31 -1.57
C CYS A 304 -45.87 17.20 -0.29
N PRO A 305 -46.17 18.51 -0.37
CA PRO A 305 -45.68 19.45 0.64
C PRO A 305 -46.60 19.55 1.87
N SER A 306 -46.02 19.37 3.06
CA SER A 306 -46.58 19.92 4.31
C SER A 306 -45.56 20.85 4.96
N ARG A 307 -45.93 22.13 5.08
CA ARG A 307 -45.12 23.17 5.71
C ARG A 307 -44.92 22.88 7.20
N VAL A 308 -43.67 22.74 7.64
CA VAL A 308 -43.25 23.19 8.97
C VAL A 308 -41.88 23.84 8.84
N SER A 309 -41.78 25.12 9.21
CA SER A 309 -40.53 25.88 9.21
C SER A 309 -39.80 25.72 10.53
N PHE A 310 -38.51 25.36 10.49
CA PHE A 310 -37.57 25.62 11.59
C PHE A 310 -36.27 26.23 11.04
N ARG A 311 -35.60 26.98 11.91
CA ARG A 311 -34.71 28.10 11.55
C ARG A 311 -33.29 27.65 11.16
N GLU A 312 -32.65 28.49 10.36
CA GLU A 312 -31.22 28.49 10.06
C GLU A 312 -30.37 28.76 11.32
N HIS A 313 -29.09 28.36 11.25
CA HIS A 313 -27.91 28.55 12.14
C HIS A 313 -27.20 27.18 12.30
N GLU A 314 -25.91 26.97 12.02
CA GLU A 314 -24.77 27.85 11.67
C GLU A 314 -23.92 27.23 10.54
N VAL A 315 -23.12 28.06 9.85
CA VAL A 315 -22.18 27.65 8.79
C VAL A 315 -20.76 27.56 9.37
N LEU A 316 -20.07 26.43 9.17
CA LEU A 316 -18.63 26.31 9.41
C LEU A 316 -17.84 26.51 8.10
N PRO A 317 -16.63 27.11 8.11
CA PRO A 317 -16.07 27.74 6.92
C PRO A 317 -15.19 26.84 6.05
N GLU A 318 -15.25 27.06 4.73
CA GLU A 318 -14.27 26.54 3.77
C GLU A 318 -12.86 27.08 4.05
N PHE A 319 -11.85 26.21 4.12
CA PHE A 319 -10.44 26.62 4.10
C PHE A 319 -9.90 26.68 2.67
N ARG A 320 -9.72 27.91 2.15
CA ARG A 320 -8.96 28.16 0.91
C ARG A 320 -7.47 28.27 1.21
N PHE A 321 -6.65 27.59 0.42
CA PHE A 321 -5.19 27.79 0.44
C PHE A 321 -4.82 29.17 -0.11
N GLY A 322 -4.09 29.95 0.70
CA GLY A 322 -3.64 31.31 0.38
C GLY A 322 -2.15 31.49 0.61
N SER A 323 -1.49 32.09 -0.37
CA SER A 323 -0.04 32.29 -0.49
C SER A 323 0.64 33.02 0.68
N THR A 324 1.86 32.56 1.02
CA THR A 324 3.03 33.31 1.53
C THR A 324 2.83 34.75 2.03
N ARG A 325 3.14 34.99 3.32
CA ARG A 325 3.79 36.23 3.78
C ARG A 325 4.64 35.99 5.02
N SER A 326 5.84 36.57 5.01
CA SER A 326 6.78 36.59 6.14
C SER A 326 6.35 37.57 7.23
N PHE A 327 6.51 37.20 8.49
CA PHE A 327 6.50 38.15 9.61
C PHE A 327 7.64 37.85 10.58
N SER A 328 8.40 38.89 10.93
CA SER A 328 9.34 38.86 12.05
C SER A 328 8.67 39.46 13.28
N LEU A 329 8.96 38.92 14.46
CA LEU A 329 8.57 39.50 15.74
C LEU A 329 9.76 39.50 16.70
N ARG A 330 9.94 40.65 17.38
CA ARG A 330 11.08 40.92 18.26
C ARG A 330 10.84 40.39 19.69
N SER A 331 11.94 40.23 20.40
CA SER A 331 12.04 39.72 21.77
C SER A 331 11.65 40.71 22.88
N ARG A 332 11.20 40.13 24.01
CA ARG A 332 11.19 40.60 25.43
C ARG A 332 10.36 39.57 26.22
N GLY A 333 10.74 38.98 27.36
CA GLY A 333 12.03 38.90 28.08
C GLY A 333 11.80 38.54 29.57
N LEU A 334 12.60 37.60 30.14
CA LEU A 334 12.72 37.23 31.58
C LEU A 334 11.45 36.56 32.20
N ILE A 335 11.45 35.61 33.14
CA ILE A 335 12.39 34.90 34.07
C ILE A 335 11.72 33.54 34.45
N ASP A 336 12.32 32.46 34.98
CA ASP A 336 13.68 31.87 34.99
C ASP A 336 13.61 30.43 35.60
N GLY A 337 14.75 29.73 35.79
CA GLY A 337 14.93 28.72 36.87
C GLY A 337 14.60 27.22 36.65
N ALA A 338 15.43 26.47 35.91
CA ALA A 338 15.68 25.00 36.10
C ALA A 338 16.91 24.54 35.27
N PRO A 339 17.66 23.49 35.67
CA PRO A 339 19.01 23.25 35.14
C PRO A 339 19.09 22.57 33.76
N LYS A 340 20.14 22.91 33.02
CA LYS A 340 20.51 22.32 31.72
C LYS A 340 20.98 20.88 31.86
N MET A 341 20.45 19.98 31.03
CA MET A 341 21.08 18.70 30.71
C MET A 341 21.60 18.78 29.26
N THR A 342 22.92 18.88 29.11
CA THR A 342 23.58 18.96 27.80
C THR A 342 23.74 17.55 27.22
N ILE A 343 23.11 17.28 26.09
CA ILE A 343 23.41 16.10 25.26
C ILE A 343 24.05 16.60 23.97
N HIS A 344 25.30 16.23 23.73
CA HIS A 344 25.98 16.50 22.47
C HIS A 344 25.49 15.52 21.40
N LEU A 345 24.80 16.02 20.38
CA LEU A 345 24.58 15.33 19.11
C LEU A 345 25.25 16.14 18.01
N ASP A 346 26.50 15.80 17.73
CA ASP A 346 27.32 16.43 16.68
C ASP A 346 27.31 15.59 15.40
N ALA A 347 26.19 15.65 14.67
CA ALA A 347 26.07 15.16 13.31
C ALA A 347 24.93 15.91 12.59
N GLY A 348 25.22 16.56 11.45
CA GLY A 348 24.18 17.13 10.57
C GLY A 348 24.50 18.47 9.90
N LYS A 349 25.45 19.27 10.42
CA LYS A 349 25.85 20.55 9.80
C LYS A 349 26.91 20.39 8.71
N ARG A 350 26.58 19.68 7.62
CA ARG A 350 27.34 19.74 6.34
C ARG A 350 26.51 19.88 5.07
N PHE A 351 25.17 19.78 5.13
CA PHE A 351 24.34 19.81 3.91
C PHE A 351 23.79 21.19 3.49
N PHE A 352 23.77 22.20 4.38
CA PHE A 352 23.21 23.52 4.04
C PHE A 352 24.23 24.52 3.48
N GLN A 353 25.51 24.41 3.83
CA GLN A 353 26.53 25.41 3.43
C GLN A 353 26.89 25.34 1.94
N LYS A 354 26.69 24.21 1.27
CA LYS A 354 27.05 24.02 -0.15
C LYS A 354 26.07 24.67 -1.14
N ARG A 355 24.83 24.98 -0.75
CA ARG A 355 23.84 25.61 -1.65
C ARG A 355 23.91 27.13 -1.69
N GLU A 356 24.39 27.78 -0.64
CA GLU A 356 24.52 29.24 -0.63
C GLU A 356 25.74 29.70 -1.47
N GLU A 357 26.88 29.01 -1.39
CA GLU A 357 28.08 29.35 -2.18
C GLU A 357 27.90 29.19 -3.70
N GLU A 358 27.12 28.20 -4.17
CA GLU A 358 26.84 28.04 -5.61
C GLU A 358 25.87 29.11 -6.14
N THR A 359 25.01 29.65 -5.28
CA THR A 359 24.05 30.71 -5.66
C THR A 359 24.73 32.07 -5.75
N GLU A 360 25.76 32.32 -4.93
CA GLU A 360 26.56 33.56 -5.00
C GLU A 360 27.56 33.58 -6.17
N LYS A 361 28.16 32.44 -6.52
CA LYS A 361 29.05 32.35 -7.70
C LYS A 361 28.31 32.61 -9.02
N LYS A 362 27.02 32.26 -9.12
CA LYS A 362 26.21 32.52 -10.32
C LYS A 362 25.75 33.97 -10.50
N LYS A 363 25.91 34.84 -9.49
CA LYS A 363 25.59 36.28 -9.57
C LYS A 363 26.80 37.19 -9.86
N LYS A 364 27.99 36.62 -10.06
CA LYS A 364 29.24 37.36 -10.36
C LYS A 364 29.81 37.10 -11.76
N LEU A 365 28.98 36.61 -12.69
CA LEU A 365 29.38 36.29 -14.07
C LEU A 365 28.51 36.95 -15.16
N ASP A 366 27.48 37.72 -14.77
CA ASP A 366 26.59 38.49 -15.67
C ASP A 366 26.63 40.00 -15.31
N ASN A 367 27.82 40.56 -15.03
CA ASN A 367 28.08 41.99 -14.84
C ASN A 367 29.54 42.32 -15.20
#